data_AF-A0A388TEV1-F1
#
_entry.id   AF-A0A388TEV1-F1
#
_cell.length_a   1.000
_cell.length_b   1.000
_cell.length_c   1.000
_cell.angle_alpha   90.00
_cell.angle_beta   90.00
_cell.angle_gamma   90.00
#
_symmetry.space_group_name_H-M   'P 1'
#
loop_
_entity.id
_entity.type
_entity.pdbx_description
1 polymer ?
#
loop_
_entity_poly.entity_id
_entity_poly.type
_entity_poly.pdbx_seq_one_letter_code
_entity_poly.pdbx_strand_id
1 'polypeptide(L)'
;HRIGFVSITEVQASADLSSAKIFVSCLGAPEEKKKTLRGLISAIPFIRGILAETIDTRLVPKLRFILDDSLDAGNKRLEILNRLAKERAKREKHLAANI
;
A
#
# COMPACT_ATOMS: atom_id res chain seq x y z
N HIS A 1 -2.38 -20.50 -6.76
CA HIS A 1 -2.03 -19.09 -7.04
C HIS A 1 -0.86 -18.68 -6.16
N ARG A 2 0.23 -18.13 -6.72
CA ARG A 2 1.37 -17.66 -5.93
C ARG A 2 1.08 -16.22 -5.50
N ILE A 3 0.75 -16.03 -4.23
CA ILE A 3 0.64 -14.72 -3.59
C ILE A 3 2.08 -14.21 -3.47
N GLY A 4 2.39 -13.05 -4.03
CA GLY A 4 3.69 -12.40 -3.81
C GLY A 4 3.87 -12.03 -2.33
N PHE A 5 5.04 -11.51 -1.96
CA PHE A 5 5.22 -10.96 -0.61
C PHE A 5 4.22 -9.79 -0.43
N VAL A 6 3.20 -10.02 0.41
CA VAL A 6 2.15 -9.03 0.70
C VAL A 6 2.22 -8.67 2.18
N SER A 7 2.07 -7.38 2.47
CA SER A 7 2.09 -6.85 3.84
C SER A 7 0.83 -6.03 4.07
N ILE A 8 0.23 -6.16 5.26
CA ILE A 8 -0.86 -5.29 5.69
C ILE A 8 -0.22 -4.03 6.27
N THR A 9 -0.55 -2.87 5.70
CA THR A 9 -0.02 -1.59 6.15
C THR A 9 -0.95 -0.92 7.15
N GLU A 10 -2.26 -1.01 6.92
CA GLU A 10 -3.27 -0.40 7.77
C GLU A 10 -4.59 -1.18 7.72
N VAL A 11 -5.34 -1.14 8.82
CA VAL A 11 -6.74 -1.62 8.88
C VAL A 11 -7.62 -0.54 9.46
N GLN A 12 -8.64 -0.13 8.70
CA GLN A 12 -9.68 0.79 9.17
C GLN A 12 -10.98 0.02 9.36
N ALA A 13 -11.35 -0.20 10.62
CA ALA A 13 -12.63 -0.82 10.98
C ALA A 13 -13.67 0.26 11.30
N SER A 14 -14.94 -0.02 10.99
CA SER A 14 -16.05 0.80 11.48
C SER A 14 -16.20 0.62 13.00
N ALA A 15 -16.75 1.63 13.68
CA ALA A 15 -16.90 1.61 15.14
C ALA A 15 -17.74 0.43 15.65
N ASP A 16 -18.69 -0.04 14.83
CA ASP A 16 -19.55 -1.19 15.09
C ASP A 16 -18.95 -2.53 14.60
N LEU A 17 -17.72 -2.51 14.07
CA LEU A 17 -17.02 -3.66 13.47
C LEU A 17 -17.82 -4.38 12.35
N SER A 18 -18.81 -3.73 11.73
CA SER A 18 -19.57 -4.31 10.62
C SER A 18 -18.77 -4.34 9.31
N SER A 19 -17.74 -3.51 9.19
CA SER A 19 -16.89 -3.40 8.01
C SER A 19 -15.43 -3.12 8.36
N ALA A 20 -14.51 -3.63 7.54
CA ALA A 20 -13.08 -3.36 7.66
C ALA A 20 -12.45 -3.14 6.27
N LYS A 21 -11.77 -2.01 6.10
CA LYS A 21 -10.89 -1.74 4.96
C LYS A 21 -9.47 -2.14 5.34
N ILE A 22 -8.85 -2.98 4.53
CA ILE A 22 -7.52 -3.51 4.76
C ILE A 22 -6.62 -2.99 3.66
N PHE A 23 -5.67 -2.14 4.02
CA PHE A 23 -4.66 -1.62 3.11
C PHE A 23 -3.50 -2.59 3.03
N VAL A 24 -3.15 -2.96 1.80
CA VAL A 24 -2.11 -3.95 1.51
C VAL A 24 -1.06 -3.38 0.58
N SER A 25 0.19 -3.53 0.97
CA SER A 25 1.34 -3.28 0.10
C SER A 25 1.79 -4.60 -0.53
N CYS A 26 2.03 -4.59 -1.83
CA CYS A 26 2.55 -5.73 -2.57
C CYS A 26 3.75 -5.27 -3.38
N LEU A 27 4.86 -5.98 -3.24
CA LEU A 27 6.03 -5.76 -4.08
C LEU A 27 5.78 -6.36 -5.47
N GLY A 28 6.20 -5.65 -6.52
CA GLY A 28 6.12 -6.13 -7.91
C GLY A 28 5.46 -5.15 -8.87
N ALA A 29 5.32 -5.58 -10.13
CA ALA A 29 4.73 -4.77 -11.19
C ALA A 29 3.21 -4.58 -10.96
N PRO A 30 2.58 -3.55 -11.57
CA PRO A 30 1.14 -3.30 -11.41
C PRO A 30 0.24 -4.52 -11.71
N GLU A 31 0.62 -5.33 -12.68
CA GLU A 31 -0.09 -6.56 -13.06
C GLU A 31 -0.07 -7.62 -11.95
N GLU A 32 1.08 -7.74 -11.26
CA GLU A 32 1.26 -8.66 -10.14
C GLU A 32 0.48 -8.17 -8.91
N LYS A 33 0.52 -6.87 -8.62
CA LYS A 33 -0.30 -6.26 -7.55
C LYS A 33 -1.79 -6.56 -7.74
N LYS A 34 -2.31 -6.39 -8.97
CA LYS A 34 -3.71 -6.73 -9.31
C LYS A 34 -4.00 -8.22 -9.13
N LYS A 35 -3.08 -9.10 -9.52
CA LYS A 35 -3.22 -10.55 -9.35
C LYS A 35 -3.25 -10.95 -7.88
N THR A 36 -2.37 -10.38 -7.06
CA THR A 36 -2.36 -10.55 -5.60
C THR A 36 -3.66 -10.08 -4.99
N LEU A 37 -4.14 -8.89 -5.37
CA LEU A 37 -5.40 -8.35 -4.88
C LEU A 37 -6.59 -9.28 -5.20
N ARG A 38 -6.66 -9.81 -6.43
CA ARG A 38 -7.67 -10.82 -6.80
C ARG A 38 -7.58 -12.07 -5.92
N GLY A 39 -6.37 -12.56 -5.66
CA GLY A 39 -6.13 -13.69 -4.76
C GLY A 39 -6.64 -13.44 -3.34
N LEU A 40 -6.39 -12.25 -2.80
CA LEU A 40 -6.89 -11.84 -1.48
C LEU A 40 -8.42 -11.74 -1.45
N ILE A 41 -9.03 -11.20 -2.50
CA ILE A 41 -10.50 -11.14 -2.63
C ILE A 41 -11.10 -12.55 -2.63
N SER A 42 -10.50 -13.49 -3.37
CA SER A 42 -10.95 -14.89 -3.38
C SER A 42 -10.76 -15.58 -2.03
N ALA A 43 -9.79 -15.15 -1.22
CA ALA A 43 -9.54 -15.69 0.11
C ALA A 43 -10.45 -15.11 1.22
N ILE A 44 -11.29 -14.12 0.92
CA ILE A 44 -12.18 -13.48 1.92
C ILE A 44 -13.01 -14.48 2.72
N PRO A 45 -13.69 -15.49 2.12
CA PRO A 45 -14.51 -16.42 2.89
C PRO A 45 -13.70 -17.20 3.92
N PHE A 46 -12.49 -17.63 3.53
CA PHE A 46 -11.56 -18.33 4.42
C PHE A 46 -11.10 -17.44 5.58
N ILE A 47 -10.68 -16.20 5.28
CA ILE A 47 -10.25 -15.24 6.31
C ILE A 47 -11.41 -14.91 7.26
N ARG A 48 -12.63 -14.74 6.73
CA ARG A 48 -13.84 -14.52 7.54
C ARG A 48 -14.14 -15.71 8.46
N GLY A 49 -13.87 -16.94 8.02
CA GLY A 49 -13.98 -18.14 8.86
C GLY A 49 -13.04 -18.07 10.06
N ILE A 50 -11.76 -17.76 9.81
CA ILE A 50 -10.77 -17.60 10.89
C ILE A 50 -11.18 -16.47 11.85
N LEU A 51 -11.66 -15.34 11.32
CA LEU A 51 -12.14 -14.23 12.14
C LEU A 51 -13.34 -14.64 13.01
N ALA A 52 -14.26 -15.45 12.49
CA ALA A 52 -15.41 -15.93 13.27
C ALA A 52 -15.00 -16.70 14.53
N GLU A 53 -13.85 -17.39 14.48
CA GLU A 53 -13.33 -18.18 15.60
C GLU A 53 -12.49 -17.34 16.58
N THR A 54 -12.01 -16.17 16.15
CA THR A 54 -11.03 -15.37 16.92
C THR A 54 -11.57 -14.07 17.50
N ILE A 55 -12.63 -13.49 16.94
CA ILE A 55 -13.22 -12.23 17.44
C ILE A 55 -14.65 -12.42 17.92
N ASP A 56 -14.92 -11.99 19.16
CA ASP A 56 -16.26 -12.02 19.75
C ASP A 56 -17.11 -10.87 19.19
N THR A 57 -17.72 -11.14 18.03
CA THR A 57 -18.60 -10.21 17.33
C THR A 57 -19.85 -10.94 16.90
N ARG A 58 -21.01 -10.27 16.99
CA ARG A 58 -22.28 -10.84 16.53
C ARG A 58 -22.25 -11.18 15.03
N LEU A 59 -21.47 -10.44 14.25
CA LEU A 59 -21.30 -10.60 12.81
C LEU A 59 -19.86 -10.33 12.40
N VAL A 60 -19.27 -11.22 11.61
CA VAL A 60 -17.91 -11.02 11.07
C VAL A 60 -17.90 -9.83 10.09
N PRO A 61 -16.95 -8.88 10.23
CA PRO A 61 -16.85 -7.68 9.40
C PRO A 61 -16.75 -7.99 7.91
N LYS A 62 -17.43 -7.21 7.07
CA LYS A 62 -17.20 -7.22 5.62
C LYS A 62 -15.81 -6.70 5.32
N LEU A 63 -14.95 -7.54 4.76
CA LEU A 63 -13.56 -7.20 4.46
C LEU A 63 -13.44 -6.60 3.06
N ARG A 64 -12.68 -5.52 2.92
CA ARG A 64 -12.35 -4.91 1.63
C ARG A 64 -10.86 -4.64 1.55
N PHE A 65 -10.19 -5.31 0.62
CA PHE A 65 -8.77 -5.09 0.36
C PHE A 65 -8.55 -3.90 -0.58
N ILE A 66 -7.57 -3.06 -0.26
CA ILE A 66 -7.20 -1.86 -1.01
C ILE A 66 -5.68 -1.87 -1.17
N LEU A 67 -5.18 -1.63 -2.39
CA LEU A 67 -3.75 -1.49 -2.61
C LEU A 67 -3.27 -0.17 -2.01
N ASP A 68 -2.18 -0.25 -1.26
CA ASP A 68 -1.50 0.89 -0.69
C ASP A 68 -0.38 1.37 -1.63
N ASP A 69 -0.68 2.38 -2.45
CA ASP A 69 0.27 3.01 -3.37
C ASP A 69 1.01 4.21 -2.74
N SER A 70 0.86 4.43 -1.43
CA SER A 70 1.46 5.59 -0.73
C SER A 70 3.00 5.57 -0.78
N LEU A 71 3.62 4.39 -0.78
CA LEU A 71 5.08 4.22 -0.92
C LEU A 71 5.59 4.65 -2.29
N ASP A 72 4.89 4.27 -3.37
CA ASP A 72 5.25 4.66 -4.73
C ASP A 72 5.12 6.18 -4.90
N ALA A 73 4.07 6.77 -4.32
CA ALA A 73 3.90 8.23 -4.29
C ALA A 73 5.02 8.92 -3.49
N GLY A 74 5.45 8.35 -2.36
CA GLY A 74 6.56 8.85 -1.55
C GLY A 74 7.88 8.88 -2.30
N ASN A 75 8.24 7.78 -2.97
CA ASN A 75 9.45 7.66 -3.77
C ASN A 75 9.49 8.69 -4.90
N LYS A 76 8.37 8.84 -5.63
CA LYS A 76 8.26 9.82 -6.72
C LYS A 76 8.44 11.26 -6.22
N ARG A 77 7.91 11.59 -5.04
CA ARG A 77 8.12 12.92 -4.42
C ARG A 77 9.59 13.13 -4.05
N LEU A 78 10.24 12.13 -3.46
CA LEU A 78 11.66 12.18 -3.10
C LEU A 78 12.55 12.39 -4.32
N GLU A 79 12.24 11.71 -5.42
CA GLU A 79 12.97 11.82 -6.68
C GLU A 79 12.91 13.25 -7.24
N ILE A 80 11.73 13.87 -7.22
CA ILE A 80 11.53 15.26 -7.65
C ILE A 80 12.34 16.22 -6.77
N LEU A 81 12.28 16.07 -5.44
CA LEU A 81 13.06 16.89 -4.51
C LEU A 81 14.57 16.78 -4.78
N ASN A 82 15.08 15.55 -4.95
CA ASN A 82 16.49 15.30 -5.24
C ASN A 82 16.93 15.89 -6.59
N ARG A 83 16.07 15.82 -7.61
CA ARG A 83 16.34 16.44 -8.91
C ARG A 83 16.48 17.95 -8.78
N LEU A 84 15.54 18.60 -8.09
CA LEU A 84 15.58 20.06 -7.88
C LEU A 84 16.83 20.50 -7.10
N ALA A 85 17.22 19.74 -6.07
CA ALA A 85 18.44 20.01 -5.32
C ALA A 85 19.71 19.92 -6.20
N LYS A 86 19.81 18.88 -7.06
CA LYS A 86 20.92 18.73 -8.01
C LYS A 86 20.96 19.87 -9.04
N GLU A 87 19.82 20.29 -9.57
CA GLU A 87 19.75 21.40 -10.53
C GLU A 87 20.17 22.74 -9.90
N ARG A 88 19.85 22.98 -8.63
CA ARG A 88 20.32 24.17 -7.89
C ARG A 88 21.83 24.15 -7.70
N ALA A 89 22.39 23.04 -7.19
CA ALA A 89 23.84 22.92 -6.98
C ALA A 89 24.64 23.05 -8.30
N LYS A 90 24.08 22.56 -9.42
CA LYS A 90 24.71 22.70 -10.73
C LYS A 90 24.71 24.16 -11.22
N ARG A 91 23.63 24.91 -10.98
CA ARG A 91 23.56 26.35 -11.28
C ARG A 91 24.53 27.17 -10.44
N GLU A 92 24.62 26.91 -9.14
CA GLU A 92 25.55 27.62 -8.25
C GLU A 92 27.01 27.39 -8.65
N LYS A 93 27.39 26.14 -8.96
CA LYS A 93 28.74 25.84 -9.48
C LYS A 93 29.03 26.54 -10.81
N HIS A 94 28.05 26.61 -11.71
CA HIS A 94 28.22 27.30 -12.99
C HIS A 94 28.34 28.82 -12.83
N LEU A 95 27.65 29.40 -11.84
CA LEU A 95 27.78 30.82 -11.51
C LEU A 95 29.14 31.13 -10.88
N ALA A 96 29.61 30.27 -9.96
CA ALA A 96 30.90 30.43 -9.29
C ALA A 96 32.12 30.19 -10.21
N ALA A 97 31.95 29.44 -11.30
CA ALA A 97 33.02 29.18 -12.27
C ALA A 97 33.22 30.31 -13.31
N ASN A 98 32.28 31.26 -13.38
CA ASN A 98 32.30 32.39 -14.33
C ASN A 98 32.61 33.74 -13.65
N ILE A 99 33.07 33.71 -12.38
CA ILE A 99 33.61 34.85 -11.62
C ILE A 99 35.11 34.62 -11.48
#